data_AF-A0A1C5MJR3-F1
#
_entry.id   AF-A0A1C5MJR3-F1
#
_cell.length_a   1.000
_cell.length_b   1.000
_cell.length_c   1.000
_cell.angle_alpha   90.00
_cell.angle_beta   90.00
_cell.angle_gamma   90.00
#
_symmetry.space_group_name_H-M   'P 1'
#
loop_
_entity.id
_entity.type
_entity.pdbx_description
1 polymer ?
#
loop_
_entity_poly.entity_id
_entity_poly.type
_entity_poly.pdbx_seq_one_letter_code
_entity_poly.pdbx_strand_id
1 'polypeptide(L)'
;MLASKLPVFSIQKEEVVQIFNQQLENCGVEYFDYFLLHNMNIHHYNSVVKSCKMFEHMQEWKKAEKIKHIAISFHDSADVLDLILSEHPEIEAVQIALNYYDWNSAFIQAKACFEVIRKYQKQVIIMEPVKGGMLANPPKNSNLTADASLALRFCGELDGVLAILSGMSNLTQVKQNIESMKDFQPLSNEEKAYIEKLTVAYKQGGPLGNIDFNQYKDVKPHGISLASLLETYNSCMI
;
A
#
# COMPACT_ATOMS: atom_id res chain seq x y z
N MET A 1 10.31 -10.54 -12.57
CA MET A 1 10.42 -9.23 -11.87
C MET A 1 10.82 -9.50 -10.44
N LEU A 2 11.97 -9.00 -10.00
CA LEU A 2 12.45 -9.06 -8.62
C LEU A 2 12.54 -7.65 -8.05
N ALA A 3 12.02 -7.46 -6.85
CA ALA A 3 12.06 -6.19 -6.15
C ALA A 3 12.58 -6.36 -4.72
N SER A 4 13.26 -5.33 -4.22
CA SER A 4 13.72 -5.24 -2.83
C SER A 4 13.59 -3.80 -2.33
N LYS A 5 13.81 -3.56 -1.04
CA LYS A 5 13.62 -2.25 -0.41
C LYS A 5 14.70 -1.94 0.64
N LEU A 6 15.15 -0.69 0.70
CA LEU A 6 15.99 -0.20 1.80
C LEU A 6 15.14 0.12 3.04
N PRO A 7 15.50 -0.38 4.23
CA PRO A 7 14.77 -0.12 5.47
C PRO A 7 15.10 1.27 6.03
N VAL A 8 14.48 2.32 5.47
CA VAL A 8 14.74 3.73 5.85
C VAL A 8 14.60 4.00 7.35
N PHE A 9 13.73 3.25 8.04
CA PHE A 9 13.47 3.39 9.47
C PHE A 9 14.61 2.89 10.38
N SER A 10 15.62 2.19 9.86
CA SER A 10 16.67 1.56 10.66
C SER A 10 18.07 1.71 10.08
N ILE A 11 18.30 2.68 9.20
CA ILE A 11 19.54 2.80 8.45
C ILE A 11 20.31 4.06 8.82
N GLN A 12 21.62 3.91 9.04
CA GLN A 12 22.55 5.02 9.11
C GLN A 12 23.21 5.27 7.76
N LYS A 13 23.76 6.47 7.57
CA LYS A 13 24.31 6.91 6.28
C LYS A 13 25.40 6.00 5.75
N GLU A 14 26.27 5.51 6.64
CA GLU A 14 27.40 4.65 6.30
C GLU A 14 26.95 3.24 5.86
N GLU A 15 25.72 2.84 6.19
CA GLU A 15 25.19 1.49 5.97
C GLU A 15 24.44 1.36 4.64
N VAL A 16 24.08 2.46 3.98
CA VAL A 16 23.23 2.47 2.77
C VAL A 16 23.76 1.54 1.67
N VAL A 17 25.02 1.71 1.30
CA VAL A 17 25.66 0.91 0.24
C VAL A 17 25.90 -0.52 0.70
N GLN A 18 26.25 -0.73 1.98
CA GLN A 18 26.46 -2.05 2.54
C GLN A 18 25.18 -2.89 2.49
N ILE A 19 24.05 -2.34 2.94
CA ILE A 19 22.76 -3.04 2.96
C ILE A 19 22.31 -3.35 1.52
N PHE A 20 22.47 -2.42 0.59
CA PHE A 20 22.16 -2.67 -0.82
C PHE A 20 22.95 -3.86 -1.39
N ASN A 21 24.27 -3.88 -1.20
CA ASN A 21 25.11 -4.98 -1.67
C ASN A 21 24.77 -6.31 -0.99
N GLN A 22 24.46 -6.28 0.31
CA GLN A 22 24.04 -7.48 1.04
C GLN A 22 22.72 -8.04 0.47
N GLN A 23 21.78 -7.17 0.06
CA GLN A 23 20.53 -7.61 -0.56
C GLN A 23 20.76 -8.28 -1.92
N LEU A 24 21.68 -7.75 -2.74
CA LEU A 24 22.09 -8.40 -3.99
C LEU A 24 22.68 -9.79 -3.73
N GLU A 25 23.60 -9.90 -2.77
CA GLU A 25 24.22 -11.17 -2.37
C GLU A 25 23.17 -12.17 -1.87
N ASN A 26 22.31 -11.76 -0.95
CA ASN A 26 21.27 -12.63 -0.38
C ASN A 26 20.29 -13.15 -1.44
N CYS A 27 19.99 -12.34 -2.45
CA CYS A 27 19.13 -12.75 -3.56
C CYS A 27 19.87 -13.50 -4.67
N GLY A 28 21.22 -13.51 -4.65
CA GLY A 28 22.03 -14.12 -5.71
C GLY A 28 21.86 -13.43 -7.07
N VAL A 29 21.69 -12.09 -7.07
CA VAL A 29 21.41 -11.29 -8.28
C VAL A 29 22.37 -10.13 -8.40
N GLU A 30 22.59 -9.65 -9.63
CA GLU A 30 23.44 -8.49 -9.90
C GLU A 30 22.67 -7.16 -9.94
N TYR A 31 21.33 -7.23 -10.06
CA TYR A 31 20.44 -6.09 -10.13
C TYR A 31 19.03 -6.41 -9.59
N PHE A 32 18.24 -5.37 -9.28
CA PHE A 32 16.80 -5.45 -9.03
C PHE A 32 15.99 -4.77 -10.14
N ASP A 33 14.82 -5.32 -10.50
CA ASP A 33 13.93 -4.68 -11.48
C ASP A 33 13.30 -3.42 -10.87
N TYR A 34 12.81 -3.51 -9.63
CA TYR A 34 12.34 -2.35 -8.86
C TYR A 34 13.06 -2.32 -7.52
N PHE A 35 13.56 -1.16 -7.15
CA PHE A 35 14.15 -0.97 -5.83
C PHE A 35 13.45 0.17 -5.12
N LEU A 36 13.10 -0.04 -3.85
CA LEU A 36 12.22 0.87 -3.11
C LEU A 36 12.91 1.48 -1.90
N LEU A 37 12.59 2.73 -1.59
CA LEU A 37 12.75 3.25 -0.22
C LEU A 37 11.56 2.79 0.63
N HIS A 38 11.80 2.04 1.71
CA HIS A 38 10.76 1.45 2.53
C HIS A 38 10.23 2.43 3.57
N ASN A 39 8.91 2.42 3.80
CA ASN A 39 8.25 3.19 4.85
C ASN A 39 8.45 4.71 4.70
N MET A 40 8.27 5.25 3.50
CA MET A 40 8.30 6.68 3.23
C MET A 40 7.11 7.37 3.89
N ASN A 41 7.42 8.35 4.74
CA ASN A 41 6.50 9.27 5.39
C ASN A 41 7.22 10.61 5.62
N ILE A 42 6.52 11.64 6.10
CA ILE A 42 7.10 12.99 6.23
C ILE A 42 8.31 13.02 7.19
N HIS A 43 8.30 12.20 8.23
CA HIS A 43 9.38 12.12 9.21
C HIS A 43 10.63 11.51 8.60
N HIS A 44 10.52 10.34 7.97
CA HIS A 44 11.64 9.67 7.33
C HIS A 44 12.17 10.48 6.14
N TYR A 45 11.27 11.10 5.37
CA TYR A 45 11.63 11.94 4.24
C TYR A 45 12.50 13.13 4.66
N ASN A 46 12.09 13.86 5.70
CA ASN A 46 12.84 15.03 6.18
C ASN A 46 14.07 14.70 7.03
N SER A 47 14.22 13.45 7.47
CA SER A 47 15.36 13.00 8.27
C SER A 47 16.30 12.11 7.46
N VAL A 48 16.16 10.79 7.58
CA VAL A 48 17.09 9.78 7.07
C VAL A 48 17.24 9.85 5.55
N VAL A 49 16.13 10.03 4.82
CA VAL A 49 16.16 10.03 3.34
C VAL A 49 17.06 11.15 2.80
N LYS A 50 16.82 12.39 3.26
CA LYS A 50 17.60 13.56 2.84
C LYS A 50 19.01 13.53 3.41
N SER A 51 19.21 13.18 4.67
CA SER A 51 20.54 13.18 5.30
C SER A 51 21.48 12.12 4.72
N CYS A 52 20.93 10.98 4.31
CA CYS A 52 21.68 9.88 3.71
C CYS A 52 21.73 9.95 2.17
N LYS A 53 21.14 10.98 1.54
CA LYS A 53 21.16 11.15 0.09
C LYS A 53 20.62 9.93 -0.67
N MET A 54 19.49 9.39 -0.18
CA MET A 54 18.97 8.11 -0.67
C MET A 54 18.63 8.18 -2.16
N PHE A 55 18.01 9.27 -2.64
CA PHE A 55 17.65 9.39 -4.06
C PHE A 55 18.87 9.51 -4.97
N GLU A 56 19.95 10.17 -4.50
CA GLU A 56 21.21 10.20 -5.23
C GLU A 56 21.80 8.80 -5.39
N HIS A 57 21.80 7.99 -4.32
CA HIS A 57 22.23 6.58 -4.40
C HIS A 57 21.36 5.77 -5.37
N MET A 58 20.04 5.95 -5.35
CA MET A 58 19.11 5.28 -6.28
C MET A 58 19.44 5.64 -7.73
N GLN A 59 19.69 6.91 -8.03
CA GLN A 59 20.05 7.37 -9.37
C GLN A 59 21.43 6.83 -9.81
N GLU A 60 22.42 6.80 -8.91
CA GLU A 60 23.72 6.20 -9.16
C GLU A 60 23.61 4.70 -9.48
N TRP A 61 22.84 3.95 -8.68
CA TRP A 61 22.59 2.52 -8.91
C TRP A 61 21.81 2.28 -10.20
N LYS A 62 20.87 3.16 -10.56
CA LYS A 62 20.16 3.07 -11.83
C LYS A 62 21.09 3.28 -13.01
N LYS A 63 21.95 4.31 -12.94
CA LYS A 63 22.98 4.58 -13.96
C LYS A 63 23.99 3.43 -14.10
N ALA A 64 24.31 2.77 -12.99
CA ALA A 64 25.18 1.59 -12.95
C ALA A 64 24.45 0.27 -13.27
N GLU A 65 23.18 0.32 -13.72
CA GLU A 65 22.34 -0.83 -14.05
C GLU A 65 22.14 -1.84 -12.89
N LYS A 66 22.37 -1.41 -11.65
CA LYS A 66 22.13 -2.19 -10.43
C LYS A 66 20.66 -2.18 -9.99
N ILE A 67 19.90 -1.19 -10.44
CA ILE A 67 18.44 -1.16 -10.34
C ILE A 67 17.85 -0.68 -11.67
N LYS A 68 16.70 -1.19 -12.10
CA LYS A 68 16.05 -0.71 -13.34
C LYS A 68 15.07 0.44 -13.09
N HIS A 69 14.27 0.33 -12.02
CA HIS A 69 13.26 1.32 -11.67
C HIS A 69 13.37 1.79 -10.22
N ILE A 70 13.21 3.10 -10.02
CA ILE A 70 13.19 3.75 -8.72
C ILE A 70 11.75 3.79 -8.22
N ALA A 71 11.51 3.29 -7.02
CA ALA A 71 10.19 3.28 -6.42
C ALA A 71 10.25 3.62 -4.93
N ILE A 72 9.07 3.84 -4.33
CA ILE A 72 8.94 4.05 -2.88
C ILE A 72 7.80 3.20 -2.33
N SER A 73 7.89 2.81 -1.06
CA SER A 73 6.76 2.25 -0.30
C SER A 73 6.28 3.30 0.68
N PHE A 74 5.05 3.77 0.53
CA PHE A 74 4.54 4.99 1.14
C PHE A 74 3.45 4.73 2.20
N HIS A 75 3.53 5.45 3.31
CA HIS A 75 2.77 5.19 4.55
C HIS A 75 2.32 6.48 5.25
N ASP A 76 1.93 7.49 4.48
CA ASP A 76 1.48 8.79 4.99
C ASP A 76 0.28 9.31 4.16
N SER A 77 -0.09 10.57 4.37
CA SER A 77 -1.21 11.24 3.69
C SER A 77 -0.93 11.58 2.21
N ALA A 78 -2.01 11.76 1.45
CA ALA A 78 -1.93 12.13 0.03
C ALA A 78 -1.18 13.46 -0.20
N ASP A 79 -1.29 14.43 0.71
CA ASP A 79 -0.58 15.71 0.63
C ASP A 79 0.94 15.54 0.75
N VAL A 80 1.39 14.65 1.63
CA VAL A 80 2.81 14.31 1.77
C VAL A 80 3.31 13.56 0.53
N LEU A 81 2.47 12.70 -0.05
CA LEU A 81 2.81 12.02 -1.30
C LEU A 81 2.97 13.01 -2.46
N ASP A 82 2.07 13.98 -2.58
CA ASP A 82 2.12 15.03 -3.60
C ASP A 82 3.41 15.84 -3.49
N LEU A 83 3.79 16.23 -2.27
CA LEU A 83 5.06 16.89 -1.99
C LEU A 83 6.26 16.04 -2.48
N ILE A 84 6.36 14.78 -2.03
CA ILE A 84 7.50 13.91 -2.37
C ILE A 84 7.59 13.70 -3.89
N LEU A 85 6.48 13.42 -4.57
CA LEU A 85 6.48 13.19 -6.01
C LEU A 85 6.77 14.46 -6.82
N SER A 86 6.45 15.64 -6.28
CA SER A 86 6.82 16.91 -6.90
C SER A 86 8.32 17.21 -6.79
N GLU A 87 8.96 16.81 -5.69
CA GLU A 87 10.40 17.03 -5.45
C GLU A 87 11.27 15.95 -6.13
N HIS A 88 10.74 14.73 -6.33
CA HIS A 88 11.46 13.58 -6.88
C HIS A 88 10.78 13.00 -8.14
N PRO A 89 10.88 13.70 -9.30
CA PRO A 89 10.30 13.23 -10.55
C PRO A 89 10.89 11.91 -11.06
N GLU A 90 12.06 11.50 -10.58
CA GLU A 90 12.72 10.23 -10.89
C GLU A 90 12.01 8.99 -10.33
N ILE A 91 11.08 9.16 -9.38
CA ILE A 91 10.24 8.04 -8.89
C ILE A 91 9.36 7.55 -10.03
N GLU A 92 9.33 6.24 -10.27
CA GLU A 92 8.58 5.60 -11.36
C GLU A 92 7.36 4.82 -10.86
N ALA A 93 7.45 4.26 -9.65
CA ALA A 93 6.35 3.53 -9.02
C ALA A 93 6.22 3.82 -7.52
N VAL A 94 4.99 3.73 -7.01
CA VAL A 94 4.68 3.93 -5.60
C VAL A 94 3.89 2.73 -5.09
N GLN A 95 4.37 2.15 -4.00
CA GLN A 95 3.68 1.08 -3.29
C GLN A 95 2.85 1.63 -2.13
N ILE A 96 1.54 1.37 -2.13
CA ILE A 96 0.60 1.84 -1.10
C ILE A 96 -0.31 0.72 -0.59
N ALA A 97 -0.75 0.83 0.67
CA ALA A 97 -1.86 0.02 1.17
C ALA A 97 -3.15 0.43 0.45
N LEU A 98 -3.77 -0.51 -0.25
CA LEU A 98 -4.99 -0.25 -1.01
C LEU A 98 -5.86 -1.50 -1.05
N ASN A 99 -7.09 -1.35 -0.59
CA ASN A 99 -8.16 -2.34 -0.66
C ASN A 99 -9.52 -1.62 -0.55
N TYR A 100 -10.61 -2.34 -0.79
CA TYR A 100 -11.95 -1.72 -0.81
C TYR A 100 -12.42 -1.23 0.57
N TYR A 101 -11.90 -1.80 1.67
CA TYR A 101 -12.26 -1.37 3.03
C TYR A 101 -11.63 -0.01 3.37
N ASP A 102 -10.36 0.16 3.01
CA ASP A 102 -9.59 1.39 3.27
C ASP A 102 -9.74 2.46 2.18
N TRP A 103 -10.51 2.18 1.12
CA TRP A 103 -10.65 3.06 -0.05
C TRP A 103 -10.98 4.51 0.32
N ASN A 104 -11.96 4.70 1.21
CA ASN A 104 -12.37 6.00 1.73
C ASN A 104 -11.95 6.23 3.20
N SER A 105 -10.95 5.50 3.70
CA SER A 105 -10.48 5.69 5.08
C SER A 105 -9.85 7.08 5.26
N ALA A 106 -10.18 7.73 6.38
CA ALA A 106 -9.59 9.01 6.76
C ALA A 106 -8.11 8.88 7.21
N PHE A 107 -7.71 7.68 7.66
CA PHE A 107 -6.35 7.41 8.10
C PHE A 107 -5.47 6.90 6.95
N ILE A 108 -5.88 5.82 6.27
CA ILE A 108 -5.07 5.20 5.20
C ILE A 108 -5.11 6.02 3.91
N GLN A 109 -6.22 6.71 3.61
CA GLN A 109 -6.39 7.56 2.44
C GLN A 109 -6.09 6.86 1.10
N ALA A 110 -6.42 5.56 0.99
CA ALA A 110 -6.00 4.73 -0.15
C ALA A 110 -6.40 5.32 -1.51
N LYS A 111 -7.64 5.80 -1.65
CA LYS A 111 -8.11 6.47 -2.87
C LYS A 111 -7.34 7.76 -3.17
N ALA A 112 -7.18 8.64 -2.18
CA ALA A 112 -6.52 9.92 -2.37
C ALA A 112 -5.03 9.73 -2.75
N CYS A 113 -4.34 8.80 -2.09
CA CYS A 113 -2.98 8.42 -2.44
C CYS A 113 -2.90 7.85 -3.86
N PHE A 114 -3.82 6.95 -4.24
CA PHE A 114 -3.91 6.44 -5.61
C PHE A 114 -4.08 7.57 -6.64
N GLU A 115 -5.00 8.50 -6.41
CA GLU A 115 -5.25 9.65 -7.30
C GLU A 115 -4.01 10.53 -7.46
N VAL A 116 -3.24 10.77 -6.38
CA VAL A 116 -1.97 11.49 -6.44
C VAL A 116 -0.94 10.75 -7.31
N ILE A 117 -0.77 9.44 -7.12
CA ILE A 117 0.17 8.65 -7.94
C ILE A 117 -0.19 8.75 -9.43
N ARG A 118 -1.49 8.66 -9.75
CA ARG A 118 -1.98 8.77 -11.13
C ARG A 118 -1.89 10.19 -11.70
N LYS A 119 -2.06 11.24 -10.88
CA LYS A 119 -1.82 12.64 -11.27
C LYS A 119 -0.40 12.83 -11.83
N TYR A 120 0.61 12.19 -11.23
CA TYR A 120 2.00 12.20 -11.72
C TYR A 120 2.32 11.10 -12.74
N GLN A 121 1.31 10.36 -13.21
CA GLN A 121 1.44 9.27 -14.18
C GLN A 121 2.41 8.15 -13.72
N LYS A 122 2.56 7.96 -12.41
CA LYS A 122 3.42 6.91 -11.84
C LYS A 122 2.66 5.59 -11.74
N GLN A 123 3.39 4.50 -11.73
CA GLN A 123 2.82 3.17 -11.56
C GLN A 123 2.41 2.92 -10.10
N VAL A 124 1.35 2.15 -9.89
CA VAL A 124 0.86 1.78 -8.56
C VAL A 124 1.24 0.33 -8.27
N ILE A 125 1.86 0.08 -7.12
CA ILE A 125 2.05 -1.25 -6.57
C ILE A 125 1.13 -1.37 -5.36
N ILE A 126 0.20 -2.31 -5.38
CA ILE A 126 -0.78 -2.45 -4.29
C ILE A 126 -0.23 -3.44 -3.26
N MET A 127 -0.16 -3.01 -2.01
CA MET A 127 0.03 -3.89 -0.84
C MET A 127 -1.24 -3.96 0.00
N GLU A 128 -1.32 -5.00 0.83
CA GLU A 128 -2.50 -5.31 1.65
C GLU A 128 -3.85 -5.39 0.89
N PRO A 129 -3.89 -5.99 -0.32
CA PRO A 129 -5.13 -6.04 -1.11
C PRO A 129 -6.25 -6.82 -0.40
N VAL A 130 -5.90 -7.78 0.46
CA VAL A 130 -6.83 -8.59 1.26
C VAL A 130 -6.78 -8.23 2.76
N LYS A 131 -6.09 -7.14 3.13
CA LYS A 131 -5.94 -6.63 4.51
C LYS A 131 -5.65 -7.73 5.54
N GLY A 132 -4.52 -8.43 5.38
CA GLY A 132 -4.11 -9.54 6.25
C GLY A 132 -5.01 -10.80 6.19
N GLY A 133 -5.90 -10.88 5.20
CA GLY A 133 -6.89 -11.97 5.06
C GLY A 133 -8.27 -11.62 5.61
N MET A 134 -8.43 -10.47 6.28
CA MET A 134 -9.71 -10.02 6.84
C MET A 134 -10.80 -9.94 5.76
N LEU A 135 -10.45 -9.47 4.55
CA LEU A 135 -11.39 -9.29 3.44
C LEU A 135 -11.85 -10.59 2.77
N ALA A 136 -11.24 -11.72 3.16
CA ALA A 136 -11.70 -13.07 2.79
C ALA A 136 -12.49 -13.74 3.94
N ASN A 137 -12.70 -13.07 5.07
CA ASN A 137 -13.33 -13.63 6.27
C ASN A 137 -14.37 -12.67 6.86
N PRO A 138 -15.58 -12.56 6.26
CA PRO A 138 -16.65 -11.72 6.80
C PRO A 138 -17.02 -12.04 8.26
N PRO A 139 -17.56 -11.08 9.02
CA PRO A 139 -18.01 -11.33 10.40
C PRO A 139 -19.02 -12.47 10.46
N LYS A 140 -18.85 -13.40 11.40
CA LYS A 140 -19.67 -14.64 11.53
C LYS A 140 -21.18 -14.39 11.60
N ASN A 141 -21.60 -13.24 12.14
CA ASN A 141 -23.01 -12.90 12.34
C ASN A 141 -23.66 -12.21 11.13
N SER A 142 -22.94 -12.00 10.02
CA SER A 142 -23.41 -11.20 8.88
C SER A 142 -24.18 -11.97 7.80
N ASN A 143 -24.18 -13.32 7.83
CA ASN A 143 -24.63 -14.19 6.73
C ASN A 143 -23.97 -13.88 5.37
N LEU A 144 -22.86 -13.13 5.35
CA LEU A 144 -22.10 -12.80 4.16
C LEU A 144 -20.97 -13.80 3.93
N THR A 145 -20.62 -14.01 2.68
CA THR A 145 -19.45 -14.76 2.24
C THR A 145 -18.55 -13.89 1.38
N ALA A 146 -17.25 -14.06 1.52
CA ALA A 146 -16.28 -13.38 0.68
C ALA A 146 -15.08 -14.29 0.50
N ASP A 147 -14.37 -14.10 -0.60
CA ASP A 147 -13.06 -14.67 -0.83
C ASP A 147 -12.07 -13.55 -1.21
N ALA A 148 -10.80 -13.91 -1.39
CA ALA A 148 -9.78 -12.95 -1.80
C ALA A 148 -10.04 -12.38 -3.22
N SER A 149 -10.81 -13.08 -4.07
CA SER A 149 -11.03 -12.69 -5.47
C SER A 149 -11.67 -11.31 -5.57
N LEU A 150 -12.67 -11.01 -4.73
CA LEU A 150 -13.32 -9.69 -4.71
C LEU A 150 -12.31 -8.56 -4.45
N ALA A 151 -11.41 -8.76 -3.47
CA ALA A 151 -10.41 -7.77 -3.10
C ALA A 151 -9.33 -7.60 -4.19
N LEU A 152 -8.89 -8.71 -4.79
CA LEU A 152 -7.90 -8.70 -5.87
C LEU A 152 -8.46 -8.08 -7.16
N ARG A 153 -9.70 -8.42 -7.54
CA ARG A 153 -10.35 -7.86 -8.73
C ARG A 153 -10.71 -6.38 -8.57
N PHE A 154 -11.11 -5.96 -7.36
CA PHE A 154 -11.24 -4.54 -7.03
C PHE A 154 -9.92 -3.78 -7.28
N CYS A 155 -8.80 -4.33 -6.84
CA CYS A 155 -7.49 -3.74 -7.08
C CYS A 155 -7.10 -3.79 -8.57
N GLY A 156 -7.41 -4.88 -9.24
CA GLY A 156 -7.03 -5.13 -10.64
C GLY A 156 -7.79 -4.31 -11.67
N GLU A 157 -8.98 -3.80 -11.36
CA GLU A 157 -9.72 -2.92 -12.29
C GLU A 157 -9.21 -1.46 -12.29
N LEU A 158 -8.31 -1.11 -11.37
CA LEU A 158 -7.75 0.24 -11.28
C LEU A 158 -6.67 0.49 -12.35
N ASP A 159 -6.76 1.65 -13.00
CA ASP A 159 -5.78 2.04 -14.02
C ASP A 159 -4.38 2.30 -13.41
N GLY A 160 -3.33 1.94 -14.16
CA GLY A 160 -1.94 2.18 -13.78
C GLY A 160 -1.39 1.24 -12.69
N VAL A 161 -2.13 0.20 -12.31
CA VAL A 161 -1.63 -0.84 -11.40
C VAL A 161 -0.60 -1.72 -12.11
N LEU A 162 0.62 -1.73 -11.58
CA LEU A 162 1.70 -2.59 -12.03
C LEU A 162 1.60 -4.00 -11.42
N ALA A 163 1.32 -4.07 -10.12
CA ALA A 163 1.32 -5.34 -9.38
C ALA A 163 0.43 -5.26 -8.14
N ILE A 164 -0.16 -6.40 -7.77
CA ILE A 164 -0.97 -6.59 -6.56
C ILE A 164 -0.27 -7.62 -5.69
N LEU A 165 0.22 -7.21 -4.53
CA LEU A 165 1.01 -8.04 -3.61
C LEU A 165 0.10 -8.74 -2.61
N SER A 166 -0.38 -9.93 -2.97
CA SER A 166 -1.17 -10.77 -2.07
C SER A 166 -0.28 -11.74 -1.29
N GLY A 167 -0.17 -11.54 0.02
CA GLY A 167 0.42 -12.53 0.93
C GLY A 167 -0.46 -13.78 0.99
N MET A 168 0.15 -14.96 0.96
CA MET A 168 -0.53 -16.26 0.96
C MET A 168 0.22 -17.23 1.87
N SER A 169 -0.51 -17.97 2.70
CA SER A 169 0.06 -18.91 3.68
C SER A 169 0.16 -20.33 3.15
N ASN A 170 -0.58 -20.68 2.09
CA ASN A 170 -0.58 -22.03 1.54
C ASN A 170 -0.84 -22.06 0.04
N LEU A 171 -0.55 -23.22 -0.59
CA LEU A 171 -0.68 -23.41 -2.03
C LEU A 171 -2.12 -23.32 -2.54
N THR A 172 -3.12 -23.61 -1.70
CA THR A 172 -4.52 -23.48 -2.09
C THR A 172 -4.86 -22.02 -2.37
N GLN A 173 -4.45 -21.11 -1.49
CA GLN A 173 -4.60 -19.66 -1.72
C GLN A 173 -3.86 -19.19 -2.97
N VAL A 174 -2.65 -19.72 -3.22
CA VAL A 174 -1.90 -19.44 -4.46
C VAL A 174 -2.71 -19.82 -5.70
N LYS A 175 -3.25 -21.03 -5.74
CA LYS A 175 -4.06 -21.50 -6.87
C LYS A 175 -5.33 -20.66 -7.05
N GLN A 176 -6.01 -20.32 -5.96
CA GLN A 176 -7.21 -19.49 -5.98
C GLN A 176 -6.94 -18.08 -6.52
N ASN A 177 -5.85 -17.44 -6.07
CA ASN A 177 -5.44 -16.11 -6.53
C ASN A 177 -4.99 -16.11 -8.00
N ILE A 178 -4.33 -17.18 -8.45
CA ILE A 178 -3.97 -17.33 -9.87
C ILE A 178 -5.26 -17.45 -10.70
N GLU A 179 -6.18 -18.33 -10.28
CA GLU A 179 -7.42 -18.56 -11.02
C GLU A 179 -8.28 -17.29 -11.11
N SER A 180 -8.38 -16.51 -10.02
CA SER A 180 -9.16 -15.27 -10.02
C SER A 180 -8.61 -14.17 -10.93
N MET A 181 -7.31 -14.19 -11.23
CA MET A 181 -6.62 -13.16 -12.02
C MET A 181 -6.24 -13.61 -13.43
N LYS A 182 -6.28 -14.92 -13.72
CA LYS A 182 -5.86 -15.49 -15.02
C LYS A 182 -6.73 -14.99 -16.17
N ASP A 183 -8.05 -15.04 -16.00
CA ASP A 183 -9.04 -14.57 -16.99
C ASP A 183 -9.74 -13.33 -16.44
N PHE A 184 -8.95 -12.30 -16.10
CA PHE A 184 -9.39 -11.12 -15.36
C PHE A 184 -10.71 -10.53 -15.90
N GLN A 185 -11.68 -10.42 -15.00
CA GLN A 185 -12.93 -9.69 -15.24
C GLN A 185 -13.03 -8.54 -14.23
N PRO A 186 -13.36 -7.30 -14.65
CA PRO A 186 -13.72 -6.24 -13.72
C PRO A 186 -14.90 -6.66 -12.83
N LEU A 187 -15.06 -6.02 -11.66
CA LEU A 187 -16.21 -6.31 -10.81
C LEU A 187 -17.51 -5.88 -11.50
N SER A 188 -18.55 -6.73 -11.42
CA SER A 188 -19.90 -6.36 -11.87
C SER A 188 -20.50 -5.28 -10.95
N ASN A 189 -21.60 -4.65 -11.38
CA ASN A 189 -22.29 -3.67 -10.54
C ASN A 189 -22.85 -4.31 -9.25
N GLU A 190 -23.30 -5.56 -9.34
CA GLU A 190 -23.76 -6.35 -8.20
C GLU A 190 -22.61 -6.66 -7.24
N GLU A 191 -21.43 -7.04 -7.77
CA GLU A 191 -20.23 -7.26 -6.95
C GLU A 191 -19.75 -5.97 -6.28
N LYS A 192 -19.84 -4.82 -6.97
CA LYS A 192 -19.52 -3.49 -6.41
C LYS A 192 -20.45 -3.13 -5.25
N ALA A 193 -21.75 -3.30 -5.42
CA ALA A 193 -22.72 -3.12 -4.32
C ALA A 193 -22.47 -4.12 -3.18
N TYR A 194 -22.00 -5.33 -3.50
CA TYR A 194 -21.71 -6.36 -2.51
C TYR A 194 -20.46 -6.03 -1.67
N ILE A 195 -19.37 -5.53 -2.27
CA ILE A 195 -18.19 -5.11 -1.49
C ILE A 195 -18.48 -3.90 -0.59
N GLU A 196 -19.41 -3.02 -0.98
CA GLU A 196 -19.89 -1.94 -0.11
C GLU A 196 -20.62 -2.52 1.11
N LYS A 197 -21.51 -3.49 0.90
CA LYS A 197 -22.21 -4.21 1.98
C LYS A 197 -21.22 -4.94 2.91
N LEU A 198 -20.22 -5.62 2.34
CA LEU A 198 -19.15 -6.27 3.11
C LEU A 198 -18.38 -5.25 3.94
N THR A 199 -18.01 -4.10 3.36
CA THR A 199 -17.29 -3.03 4.07
C THR A 199 -18.07 -2.53 5.29
N VAL A 200 -19.37 -2.31 5.14
CA VAL A 200 -20.24 -1.92 6.27
C VAL A 200 -20.26 -3.01 7.34
N ALA A 201 -20.40 -4.29 6.95
CA ALA A 201 -20.40 -5.40 7.89
C ALA A 201 -19.05 -5.53 8.63
N TYR A 202 -17.92 -5.40 7.94
CA TYR A 202 -16.60 -5.38 8.56
C TYR A 202 -16.48 -4.26 9.59
N LYS A 203 -16.83 -3.02 9.21
CA LYS A 203 -16.79 -1.88 10.14
C LYS A 203 -17.69 -2.08 11.36
N GLN A 204 -18.87 -2.68 11.18
CA GLN A 204 -19.78 -3.06 12.27
C GLN A 204 -19.21 -4.13 13.21
N GLY A 205 -18.31 -4.98 12.73
CA GLY A 205 -17.65 -6.01 13.54
C GLY A 205 -16.61 -5.46 14.52
N GLY A 206 -16.17 -4.21 14.33
CA GLY A 206 -15.22 -3.55 15.22
C GLY A 206 -15.86 -3.10 16.54
N PRO A 207 -15.03 -2.79 17.56
CA PRO A 207 -15.49 -2.46 18.92
C PRO A 207 -16.38 -1.21 19.00
N LEU A 208 -16.32 -0.32 18.02
CA LEU A 208 -17.11 0.91 17.96
C LEU A 208 -18.34 0.79 17.04
N GLY A 209 -18.54 -0.35 16.38
CA GLY A 209 -19.68 -0.61 15.53
C GLY A 209 -19.80 0.36 14.35
N ASN A 210 -21.02 0.84 14.08
CA ASN A 210 -21.34 1.65 12.89
C ASN A 210 -21.40 3.17 13.15
N ILE A 211 -20.61 3.67 14.09
CA ILE A 211 -20.56 5.11 14.34
C ILE A 211 -19.98 5.80 13.10
N ASP A 212 -20.67 6.82 12.58
CA ASP A 212 -20.08 7.69 11.57
C ASP A 212 -18.99 8.54 12.20
N PHE A 213 -17.73 8.12 12.04
CA PHE A 213 -16.59 8.84 12.62
C PHE A 213 -16.38 10.21 11.98
N ASN A 214 -16.90 10.47 10.77
CA ASN A 214 -16.68 11.73 10.07
C ASN A 214 -17.24 12.94 10.83
N GLN A 215 -18.22 12.74 11.71
CA GLN A 215 -18.72 13.78 12.61
C GLN A 215 -17.61 14.35 13.53
N TYR A 216 -16.51 13.63 13.72
CA TYR A 216 -15.36 14.02 14.54
C TYR A 216 -14.14 14.47 13.71
N LYS A 217 -14.27 14.65 12.39
CA LYS A 217 -13.13 14.94 11.50
C LYS A 217 -12.40 16.25 11.83
N ASP A 218 -13.13 17.21 12.40
CA ASP A 218 -12.62 18.55 12.74
C ASP A 218 -12.07 18.61 14.18
N VAL A 219 -12.29 17.56 14.98
CA VAL A 219 -11.73 17.44 16.33
C VAL A 219 -10.30 16.91 16.22
N LYS A 220 -9.30 17.78 16.40
CA LYS A 220 -7.89 17.46 16.14
C LYS A 220 -6.97 17.68 17.35
N PRO A 221 -7.09 16.90 18.45
CA PRO A 221 -6.15 16.99 19.56
C PRO A 221 -4.73 16.69 19.04
N HIS A 222 -3.79 17.60 19.30
CA HIS A 222 -2.41 17.52 18.81
C HIS A 222 -2.27 17.40 17.27
N GLY A 223 -3.26 17.88 16.51
CA GLY A 223 -3.23 17.89 15.05
C GLY A 223 -3.71 16.60 14.37
N ILE A 224 -4.03 15.55 15.14
CA ILE A 224 -4.54 14.28 14.60
C ILE A 224 -6.06 14.25 14.72
N SER A 225 -6.75 13.95 13.62
CA SER A 225 -8.21 13.81 13.59
C SER A 225 -8.70 12.69 14.52
N LEU A 226 -9.64 13.02 15.41
CA LEU A 226 -10.33 12.04 16.24
C LEU A 226 -11.08 11.02 15.38
N ALA A 227 -11.63 11.44 14.23
CA ALA A 227 -12.24 10.50 13.29
C ALA A 227 -11.23 9.43 12.81
N SER A 228 -10.00 9.86 12.49
CA SER A 228 -8.93 8.94 12.08
C SER A 228 -8.53 8.00 13.21
N LEU A 229 -8.41 8.49 14.45
CA LEU A 229 -8.10 7.65 15.61
C LEU A 229 -9.18 6.60 15.88
N LEU A 230 -10.45 6.99 15.84
CA LEU A 230 -11.58 6.08 16.06
C LEU A 230 -11.70 5.06 14.93
N GLU A 231 -11.53 5.48 13.67
CA GLU A 231 -11.54 4.56 12.53
C GLU A 231 -10.37 3.56 12.61
N THR A 232 -9.16 4.03 12.91
CA THR A 232 -7.99 3.15 13.10
C THR A 232 -8.20 2.17 14.23
N TYR A 233 -8.67 2.63 15.40
CA TYR A 233 -8.98 1.72 16.52
C TYR A 233 -10.04 0.69 16.13
N ASN A 234 -11.11 1.11 15.45
CA ASN A 234 -12.17 0.19 15.02
C ASN A 234 -11.65 -0.84 14.01
N SER A 235 -10.78 -0.41 13.08
CA SER A 235 -10.21 -1.30 12.06
C SER A 235 -9.14 -2.25 12.60
N CYS A 236 -8.29 -1.82 13.52
CA CYS A 236 -7.19 -2.64 14.05
C CYS A 236 -7.65 -3.73 15.03
N MET A 237 -8.88 -3.64 15.51
CA MET A 237 -9.44 -4.55 16.52
C MET A 237 -10.42 -5.58 15.94
N ILE A 238 -10.50 -5.68 14.60
CA ILE A 238 -11.26 -6.71 13.86
C ILE A 238 -10.30 -7.84 13.50
#